data_AF-A0A0D0PT88-F1
#
_entry.id   AF-A0A0D0PT88-F1
#
_cell.length_a   1.000
_cell.length_b   1.000
_cell.length_c   1.000
_cell.angle_alpha   90.00
_cell.angle_beta   90.00
_cell.angle_gamma   90.00
#
_symmetry.space_group_name_H-M   'P 1'
#
loop_
_entity.id
_entity.type
_entity.pdbx_description
1 polymer ?
#
loop_
_entity_poly.entity_id
_entity_poly.type
_entity_poly.pdbx_seq_one_letter_code
_entity_poly.pdbx_strand_id
1 'polypeptide(L)' 'MGSGPLDRVPGKALRTVSLEAWARARLADAAQELDDLRGELLFECHEVPAPGPGARPVFACRVQLGPGGR' A
#
# COMPACT_ATOMS: atom_id res chain seq x y z
N MET A 1 4.43 14.51 -14.94
CA MET A 1 5.45 14.15 -13.94
C MET A 1 5.18 12.71 -13.54
N GLY A 2 6.10 11.81 -13.89
CA GLY A 2 5.83 10.38 -13.99
C GLY A 2 5.67 9.71 -12.62
N SER A 3 4.60 8.94 -12.49
CA SER A 3 4.53 7.82 -11.55
C SER A 3 5.76 6.95 -11.82
N GLY A 4 6.74 7.00 -10.92
CA GLY A 4 7.78 5.97 -10.87
C GLY A 4 7.13 4.59 -10.72
N PRO A 5 7.83 3.50 -11.11
CA PRO A 5 7.27 2.17 -11.00
C PRO A 5 6.85 1.93 -9.54
N LEU A 6 5.59 1.54 -9.33
CA LEU A 6 5.06 1.08 -8.05
C LEU A 6 6.14 0.28 -7.33
N ASP A 7 6.63 0.82 -6.20
CA ASP A 7 7.79 0.33 -5.47
C ASP A 7 7.75 -1.20 -5.41
N ARG A 8 8.68 -1.87 -6.11
CA ARG A 8 8.85 -3.32 -5.89
C ARG A 8 9.12 -3.48 -4.40
N VAL A 9 8.33 -4.31 -3.73
CA VAL A 9 8.56 -4.62 -2.31
C VAL A 9 10.04 -4.94 -2.15
N PRO A 10 10.80 -4.19 -1.35
CA PRO A 10 12.23 -4.39 -1.24
C PRO A 10 12.45 -5.85 -0.82
N GLY A 11 13.12 -6.64 -1.66
CA GLY A 11 13.27 -8.08 -1.39
C GLY A 11 13.99 -8.39 -0.06
N LYS A 12 14.64 -7.39 0.54
CA LYS A 12 15.21 -7.47 1.90
C LYS A 12 14.17 -7.31 3.01
N ALA A 13 13.12 -6.51 2.82
CA ALA A 13 12.08 -6.28 3.83
C ALA A 13 11.34 -7.59 4.16
N LEU A 14 10.96 -8.36 3.14
CA LEU A 14 10.26 -9.63 3.34
C LEU A 14 11.14 -10.77 3.88
N ARG A 15 12.47 -10.58 3.97
CA ARG A 15 13.38 -11.57 4.58
C ARG A 15 13.35 -11.53 6.10
N THR A 16 13.03 -10.36 6.68
CA THR A 16 13.13 -10.11 8.12
C THR A 16 11.77 -9.84 8.77
N VAL A 17 10.75 -9.48 7.99
CA VAL A 17 9.38 -9.26 8.46
C VAL A 17 8.37 -9.90 7.50
N SER A 18 7.16 -10.23 7.99
CA SER A 18 6.10 -10.77 7.14
C SER A 18 5.57 -9.70 6.18
N LEU A 19 5.00 -10.13 5.04
CA LEU A 19 4.36 -9.25 4.06
C LEU A 19 3.27 -8.38 4.70
N GLU A 20 2.48 -8.98 5.60
CA GLU A 20 1.45 -8.28 6.35
C GLU A 20 2.02 -7.18 7.25
N ALA A 21 3.06 -7.48 8.04
CA ALA A 21 3.67 -6.50 8.94
C ALA A 21 4.28 -5.33 8.15
N TRP A 22 4.96 -5.63 7.04
CA TRP A 22 5.52 -4.63 6.15
C TRP A 22 4.42 -3.76 5.51
N ALA A 23 3.37 -4.38 4.96
CA ALA A 23 2.29 -3.65 4.28
C ALA A 23 1.51 -2.76 5.26
N ARG A 24 1.25 -3.23 6.48
CA ARG A 24 0.61 -2.43 7.53
C ARG A 24 1.45 -1.22 7.94
N ALA A 25 2.76 -1.39 8.12
CA ALA A 25 3.66 -0.27 8.42
C ALA A 25 3.68 0.76 7.30
N ARG A 26 3.83 0.30 6.05
CA ARG A 26 3.82 1.18 4.86
C ARG A 26 2.50 1.94 4.72
N LEU A 27 1.38 1.28 5.04
CA LEU A 27 0.05 1.87 4.96
C LEU A 27 -0.18 2.90 6.07
N ALA A 28 0.34 2.69 7.28
CA ALA A 28 0.29 3.68 8.35
C ALA A 28 1.07 4.95 7.99
N ASP A 29 2.29 4.79 7.46
CA ASP A 29 3.08 5.93 6.97
C ASP A 29 2.34 6.69 5.87
N ALA A 30 1.75 5.99 4.90
CA ALA A 30 1.00 6.60 3.82
C ALA A 30 -0.28 7.31 4.31
N ALA A 31 -0.97 6.77 5.31
CA ALA A 31 -2.16 7.41 5.88
C ALA A 31 -1.82 8.72 6.61
N GLN A 32 -0.64 8.82 7.22
CA GLN A 32 -0.16 10.06 7.84
C GLN A 32 0.13 11.14 6.79
N GLU A 33 0.73 10.77 5.65
CA GLU A 33 1.03 11.71 4.56
C GLU A 33 -0.22 12.16 3.78
N LEU A 34 -1.34 11.44 3.95
CA LEU A 34 -2.63 11.68 3.29
C LEU A 34 -3.71 12.05 4.31
N ASP A 35 -3.33 12.62 5.46
CA ASP A 35 -4.25 12.99 6.54
C ASP A 35 -5.22 14.10 6.13
N ASP A 36 -4.85 14.89 5.12
CA ASP A 36 -5.65 15.91 4.48
C ASP A 36 -6.75 15.35 3.56
N LEU A 37 -6.66 14.07 3.20
CA LEU A 37 -7.66 13.37 2.38
C LEU A 37 -8.69 12.64 3.23
N ARG A 38 -9.87 12.41 2.62
CA ARG A 38 -10.96 11.60 3.18
C ARG A 38 -11.12 10.31 2.38
N GLY A 39 -11.59 9.25 3.04
CA GLY A 39 -12.00 8.01 2.39
C GLY A 39 -11.23 6.79 2.88
N GLU A 40 -11.15 5.77 2.03
CA GLU A 40 -10.45 4.52 2.32
C GLU A 40 -9.20 4.42 1.44
N LEU A 41 -8.06 4.11 2.05
CA LEU A 41 -6.84 3.77 1.34
C LEU A 41 -6.71 2.25 1.27
N LEU A 42 -6.69 1.72 0.05
CA LEU A 42 -6.49 0.30 -0.26
C LEU A 42 -5.05 0.06 -0.69
N PHE A 43 -4.39 -0.88 -0.02
CA PHE A 43 -3.06 -1.36 -0.39
C PHE A 43 -3.14 -2.81 -0.85
N GLU A 44 -2.64 -3.08 -2.06
CA GLU A 44 -2.66 -4.41 -2.68
C GLU A 44 -1.25 -4.87 -3.06
N CYS A 45 -0.91 -6.09 -2.64
CA CYS A 45 0.33 -6.75 -3.02
C CYS A 45 0.03 -7.81 -4.08
N HIS A 46 0.82 -7.81 -5.16
CA HIS A 46 0.72 -8.78 -6.25
C HIS A 46 2.07 -9.42 -6.54
N GLU A 47 2.07 -10.65 -7.05
CA GLU A 47 3.30 -11.35 -7.45
C GLU A 47 3.89 -10.80 -8.74
N VAL A 48 3.04 -10.22 -9.60
CA VAL A 48 3.43 -9.64 -10.88
C VAL A 48 3.33 -8.12 -10.84
N PRO A 49 4.27 -7.41 -11.48
CA PRO A 49 4.13 -5.97 -11.68
C PRO A 49 2.94 -5.69 -12.60
N ALA A 50 2.15 -4.64 -12.29
CA ALA A 50 0.99 -4.21 -13.06
C ALA A 50 0.00 -5.36 -13.37
N PRO A 51 -0.67 -5.91 -12.35
CA PRO A 51 -1.61 -7.01 -12.52
C PRO A 51 -2.76 -6.63 -13.48
N GLY A 52 -3.21 -7.59 -14.29
CA GLY A 52 -4.35 -7.37 -15.19
C GLY A 52 -5.66 -7.12 -14.44
N PRO A 53 -6.70 -6.60 -15.12
CA PRO A 53 -8.01 -6.38 -14.52
C PRO A 53 -8.56 -7.66 -13.86
N GLY A 54 -9.01 -7.56 -12.61
CA GLY A 54 -9.59 -8.68 -11.86
C GLY A 54 -8.57 -9.66 -11.26
N ALA A 55 -7.27 -9.42 -11.43
CA ALA A 55 -6.23 -10.20 -10.75
C ALA A 55 -6.38 -10.09 -9.23
N ARG A 56 -6.35 -11.24 -8.55
CA ARG A 56 -6.45 -11.28 -7.09
C ARG A 56 -5.11 -10.89 -6.46
N PRO A 57 -5.10 -9.97 -5.47
CA PRO A 57 -3.90 -9.71 -4.69
C PRO A 57 -3.57 -10.90 -3.80
N VAL A 58 -2.28 -11.13 -3.55
CA VAL A 58 -1.82 -12.12 -2.55
C VAL A 58 -2.03 -11.62 -1.13
N PHE A 59 -2.08 -10.30 -0.97
CA PHE A 59 -2.41 -9.65 0.28
C PHE A 59 -3.06 -8.30 -0.02
N ALA A 60 -4.11 -7.97 0.71
CA ALA A 60 -4.75 -6.68 0.65
C ALA A 60 -5.09 -6.20 2.06
N CYS A 61 -4.88 -4.92 2.33
CA CYS A 61 -5.32 -4.28 3.56
C CYS A 61 -5.84 -2.87 3.29
N ARG A 62 -6.64 -2.37 4.22
CA ARG A 62 -7.36 -1.09 4.11
C ARG A 62 -7.24 -0.32 5.41
N VAL A 63 -7.16 1.00 5.30
CA VAL A 63 -7.28 1.92 6.43
C VAL A 63 -8.21 3.06 6.06
N GLN A 64 -8.92 3.58 7.05
CA GLN A 64 -9.64 4.84 6.91
C GLN A 64 -8.64 5.98 6.95
N LEU A 65 -8.73 6.85 5.95
CA LEU A 65 -8.06 8.14 5.97
C LEU A 65 -8.78 9.04 6.99
N GLY A 66 -8.08 10.08 7.42
CA GLY A 66 -8.57 11.02 8.40
C GLY A 66 -9.86 11.72 7.96
N PRO A 67 -10.39 12.62 8.79
CA PRO A 67 -11.53 13.43 8.41
C PRO A 67 -11.21 14.38 7.26
N GLY A 68 -10.03 14.35 6.62
CA GLY A 68 -9.58 15.33 5.64
C GLY A 68 -9.37 16.69 6.27
N GLY A 69 -8.41 17.44 5.74
CA GLY A 69 -8.05 18.77 6.24
C GLY A 69 -9.29 19.67 6.37
N ARG A 70 -9.31 20.50 7.43
CA ARG A 70 -10.36 21.50 7.68
C ARG A 70 -10.41 22.55 6.58
#